data_AF-A0A815GYJ1-F1
#
_entry.id   AF-A0A815GYJ1-F1
#
_cell.length_a   1.000
_cell.length_b   1.000
_cell.length_c   1.000
_cell.angle_alpha   90.00
_cell.angle_beta   90.00
_cell.angle_gamma   90.00
#
_symmetry.space_group_name_H-M   'P 1'
#
loop_
_entity.id
_entity.type
_entity.pdbx_description
1 polymer ?
#
loop_
_entity_poly.entity_id
_entity_poly.type
_entity_poly.pdbx_seq_one_letter_code
_entity_poly.pdbx_strand_id
1 'polypeptide(L)'
;MLRSLWYGLLLLLIVACQLAWSISESTSCQLKLQYSKNTCGSKDDPCDEHATCSYDTTTKVVNCTCEDGYVGNGTSGNCQENTIVIYRVGDGTSTLTSAGTPVFLDEYTFTGIFVKTTSLPTTVSGSNMKLVASGTATLEGLMTLSTDGRFVMLTGYNADIGSATVATSSVSRVVGRVDKNGTIDTTTTANLSGQGIRSAASTNGMDIWFAGTAGLLYTTLGSNTFTNISATVTNIRQTAIFANQLYVSTSTGSSVRIGSVGTALPTVQFHFSSLI
;
A
#
# COMPACT_ATOMS: atom_id res chain seq x y z
N MET A 1 9.19 -42.42 57.22
CA MET A 1 8.77 -43.11 55.97
C MET A 1 8.77 -42.23 54.71
N LEU A 2 8.89 -40.89 54.76
CA LEU A 2 8.89 -40.04 53.53
C LEU A 2 10.27 -39.56 53.02
N ARG A 3 11.37 -39.70 53.79
CA ARG A 3 12.71 -39.28 53.33
C ARG A 3 13.46 -40.30 52.47
N SER A 4 13.07 -41.59 52.49
CA SER A 4 13.73 -42.64 51.71
C SER A 4 13.19 -42.78 50.28
N LEU A 5 12.00 -42.25 49.99
CA LEU A 5 11.40 -42.24 48.64
C LEU A 5 12.00 -41.16 47.73
N TRP A 6 12.55 -40.08 48.29
CA TRP A 6 13.22 -39.00 47.53
C TRP A 6 14.60 -39.41 47.01
N TYR A 7 15.34 -40.23 47.76
CA TYR A 7 16.66 -40.72 47.32
C TYR A 7 16.54 -41.83 46.25
N GLY A 8 15.48 -42.64 46.28
CA GLY A 8 15.25 -43.71 45.29
C GLY A 8 14.88 -43.19 43.91
N LEU A 9 14.09 -42.12 43.83
CA LEU A 9 13.69 -41.50 42.54
C LEU A 9 14.84 -40.70 41.92
N LEU A 10 15.69 -40.09 42.75
CA LEU A 10 16.87 -39.34 42.30
C LEU A 10 17.96 -40.28 41.74
N LEU A 11 18.13 -41.47 42.32
CA LEU A 11 19.05 -42.48 41.80
C LEU A 11 18.59 -43.08 40.46
N LEU A 12 17.26 -43.25 40.26
CA LEU A 12 16.70 -43.77 39.01
C LEU A 12 16.91 -42.80 37.83
N LEU A 13 16.85 -41.49 38.07
CA LEU A 13 17.10 -40.45 37.06
C LEU A 13 18.59 -40.32 36.70
N ILE A 14 19.50 -40.58 37.64
CA ILE A 14 20.95 -40.54 37.39
C ILE A 14 21.40 -41.72 36.53
N VAL A 15 20.82 -42.91 36.75
CA VAL A 15 21.14 -44.13 35.98
C VAL A 15 20.59 -44.07 34.55
N ALA A 16 19.44 -43.42 34.33
CA ALA A 16 18.90 -43.21 32.97
C ALA A 16 19.80 -42.28 32.12
N CYS A 17 20.58 -41.40 32.74
CA CYS A 17 21.50 -40.49 32.06
C CYS A 17 22.82 -41.18 31.63
N GLN A 18 23.20 -42.29 32.28
CA GLN A 18 24.47 -42.99 32.03
C GLN A 18 24.42 -44.02 30.90
N LEU A 19 23.25 -44.38 30.37
CA LEU A 19 23.13 -45.36 29.28
C LEU A 19 23.09 -44.74 27.87
N ALA A 20 23.14 -43.42 27.76
CA ALA A 20 23.20 -42.71 26.48
C ALA A 20 24.55 -41.98 26.34
N TRP A 21 25.65 -42.74 26.31
CA TRP A 21 26.98 -42.24 25.97
C TRP A 21 27.46 -42.91 24.68
N SER A 22 27.13 -42.29 23.55
CA SER A 22 27.88 -42.41 22.30
C SER A 22 27.50 -41.21 21.42
N ILE A 23 28.51 -40.38 21.13
CA ILE A 23 28.57 -39.25 20.18
C ILE A 23 28.47 -37.83 20.80
N SER A 24 29.67 -37.25 20.91
CA SER A 24 30.13 -35.84 20.85
C SER A 24 29.43 -34.70 21.62
N GLU A 25 30.24 -34.12 22.51
CA GLU A 25 30.42 -32.70 22.87
C GLU A 25 29.23 -31.72 22.90
N SER A 26 29.12 -31.08 24.07
CA SER A 26 28.37 -29.85 24.35
C SER A 26 26.85 -29.96 24.28
N THR A 27 26.24 -30.30 25.41
CA THR A 27 25.19 -29.46 26.01
C THR A 27 24.83 -30.02 27.38
N SER A 28 24.75 -29.15 28.37
CA SER A 28 24.13 -29.45 29.65
C SER A 28 22.79 -30.12 29.41
N CYS A 29 22.49 -31.19 30.15
CA CYS A 29 21.14 -31.74 30.29
C CYS A 29 20.27 -30.68 31.00
N GLN A 30 19.92 -29.62 30.29
CA GLN A 30 18.84 -28.75 30.67
C GLN A 30 17.60 -29.53 30.28
N LEU A 31 16.83 -29.99 31.27
CA LEU A 31 15.39 -30.03 31.07
C LEU A 31 15.03 -28.64 30.55
N LYS A 32 14.81 -28.49 29.23
CA LYS A 32 14.09 -27.34 28.71
C LYS A 32 12.68 -27.48 29.25
N LEU A 33 12.49 -27.11 30.51
CA LEU A 33 11.26 -26.44 30.91
C LEU A 33 11.22 -25.26 29.94
N GLN A 34 10.45 -25.38 28.86
CA GLN A 34 10.11 -24.26 28.02
C GLN A 34 9.29 -23.32 28.90
N TYR A 35 9.95 -22.58 29.79
CA TYR A 35 9.47 -21.29 30.22
C TYR A 35 9.61 -20.44 28.98
N SER A 36 8.57 -20.46 28.17
CA SER A 36 8.35 -19.54 27.06
C SER A 36 8.38 -18.16 27.68
N LYS A 37 9.58 -17.57 27.65
CA LYS A 37 9.87 -16.22 28.08
C LYS A 37 9.03 -15.30 27.19
N ASN A 38 8.58 -14.17 27.73
CA ASN A 38 8.02 -13.14 26.88
C ASN A 38 9.13 -12.65 25.92
N THR A 39 9.01 -13.01 24.64
CA THR A 39 9.93 -12.60 23.58
C THR A 39 9.36 -11.46 22.73
N CYS A 40 8.15 -10.98 23.02
CA CYS A 40 7.57 -9.85 22.30
C CYS A 40 8.46 -8.61 22.39
N GLY A 41 8.71 -7.96 21.24
CA GLY A 41 9.57 -6.77 21.14
C GLY A 41 11.06 -7.05 21.32
N SER A 42 11.47 -8.32 21.40
CA SER A 42 12.87 -8.74 21.39
C SER A 42 13.29 -9.13 19.97
N LYS A 43 14.60 -9.32 19.76
CA LYS A 43 15.13 -9.91 18.51
C LYS A 43 14.65 -11.35 18.25
N ASP A 44 14.10 -12.01 19.27
CA ASP A 44 13.57 -13.37 19.23
C ASP A 44 12.03 -13.37 19.17
N ASP A 45 11.41 -12.23 18.83
CA ASP A 45 9.96 -12.12 18.56
C ASP A 45 9.60 -12.99 17.33
N PRO A 46 8.71 -13.98 17.48
CA PRO A 46 8.36 -14.88 16.39
C PRO A 46 7.32 -14.30 15.40
N CYS A 47 6.78 -13.12 15.69
CA CYS A 47 5.67 -12.56 14.93
C CYS A 47 6.12 -11.90 13.62
N ASP A 48 5.21 -11.87 12.66
CA ASP A 48 5.35 -11.15 11.40
C ASP A 48 5.50 -9.65 11.60
N GLU A 49 6.10 -8.95 10.63
CA GLU A 49 6.19 -7.48 10.65
C GLU A 49 4.80 -6.81 10.58
N HIS A 50 3.80 -7.53 10.08
CA HIS A 50 2.40 -7.16 10.03
C HIS A 50 1.56 -7.89 11.08
N ALA A 51 2.17 -8.29 12.21
CA ALA A 51 1.46 -8.90 13.33
C ALA A 51 1.75 -8.21 14.66
N THR A 52 0.75 -8.21 15.54
CA THR A 52 0.92 -7.83 16.93
C THR A 52 1.33 -9.05 17.76
N CYS A 53 2.43 -8.91 18.50
CA CYS A 53 2.86 -9.90 19.49
C CYS A 53 2.17 -9.67 20.85
N SER A 54 1.65 -10.73 21.45
CA SER A 54 1.11 -10.73 22.81
C SER A 54 1.61 -11.92 23.61
N TYR A 55 1.73 -11.77 24.94
CA TYR A 55 2.18 -12.82 25.83
C TYR A 55 1.13 -13.14 26.88
N ASP A 56 0.60 -14.36 26.86
CA ASP A 56 -0.31 -14.84 27.89
C ASP A 56 0.49 -15.31 29.11
N THR A 57 0.36 -14.55 30.21
CA THR A 57 1.07 -14.84 31.46
C THR A 57 0.58 -16.10 32.18
N THR A 58 -0.60 -16.60 31.86
CA THR A 58 -1.22 -17.78 32.48
C THR A 58 -0.74 -19.05 31.79
N THR A 59 -0.88 -19.11 30.46
CA THR A 59 -0.43 -20.26 29.65
C THR A 59 1.06 -20.20 29.32
N LYS A 60 1.70 -19.06 29.57
CA LYS A 60 3.07 -18.74 29.17
C LYS A 60 3.26 -18.73 27.65
N VAL A 61 2.22 -18.60 26.84
CA VAL A 61 2.34 -18.67 25.36
C VAL A 61 2.54 -17.27 24.76
N VAL A 62 3.39 -17.17 23.74
CA VAL A 62 3.47 -16.00 22.85
C VAL A 62 2.47 -16.21 21.72
N ASN A 63 1.55 -15.28 21.53
CA ASN A 63 0.54 -15.30 20.47
C ASN A 63 0.82 -14.16 19.50
N CYS A 64 0.85 -14.50 18.21
CA CYS A 64 0.92 -13.54 17.13
C CYS A 64 -0.44 -13.44 16.45
N THR A 65 -0.88 -12.22 16.17
CA THR A 65 -2.12 -11.97 15.44
C THR A 65 -1.84 -10.99 14.32
N CYS A 66 -2.18 -11.32 13.09
CA CYS A 66 -2.04 -10.39 11.97
C CYS A 66 -2.83 -9.11 12.21
N GLU A 67 -2.27 -7.97 11.81
CA GLU A 67 -2.94 -6.68 11.82
C GLU A 67 -4.15 -6.69 10.86
N ASP A 68 -5.07 -5.75 11.07
CA ASP A 68 -6.21 -5.56 10.17
C ASP A 68 -5.73 -5.40 8.72
N GLY A 69 -6.41 -6.07 7.80
CA GLY A 69 -6.04 -6.11 6.39
C GLY A 69 -5.08 -7.25 6.01
N TYR A 70 -4.58 -8.00 6.99
CA TYR A 70 -3.76 -9.18 6.78
C TYR A 70 -4.43 -10.46 7.30
N VAL A 71 -4.10 -11.60 6.71
CA VAL A 71 -4.54 -12.93 7.14
C VAL A 71 -3.40 -13.91 7.26
N GLY A 72 -3.55 -14.86 8.17
CA GLY A 72 -2.66 -15.97 8.41
C GLY A 72 -2.48 -16.22 9.90
N ASN A 73 -1.38 -16.86 10.28
CA ASN A 73 -1.18 -17.31 11.68
C ASN A 73 -0.39 -16.32 12.55
N GLY A 74 -0.08 -15.12 12.04
CA GLY A 74 0.65 -14.08 12.76
C GLY A 74 2.17 -14.28 12.86
N THR A 75 2.68 -15.47 12.56
CA THR A 75 4.12 -15.76 12.68
C THR A 75 4.91 -15.20 11.49
N SER A 76 6.22 -15.01 11.65
CA SER A 76 7.09 -14.43 10.63
C SER A 76 6.88 -15.02 9.22
N GLY A 77 6.56 -14.14 8.26
CA GLY A 77 6.26 -14.46 6.86
C GLY A 77 4.82 -14.88 6.58
N ASN A 78 3.94 -14.92 7.59
CA ASN A 78 2.60 -15.50 7.50
C ASN A 78 1.48 -14.50 7.77
N CYS A 79 1.71 -13.20 7.59
CA CYS A 79 0.64 -12.24 7.41
C CYS A 79 0.64 -11.75 5.97
N GLN A 80 -0.39 -12.16 5.22
CA GLN A 80 -0.55 -11.82 3.81
C GLN A 80 -1.68 -10.81 3.65
N GLU A 81 -1.52 -9.83 2.76
CA GLU A 81 -2.58 -8.88 2.44
C GLU A 81 -3.87 -9.61 2.05
N ASN A 82 -5.01 -9.09 2.50
CA ASN A 82 -6.32 -9.66 2.26
C ASN A 82 -7.36 -8.62 1.83
N THR A 83 -6.94 -7.41 1.44
CA THR A 83 -7.87 -6.32 1.12
C THR A 83 -7.65 -5.76 -0.28
N ILE A 84 -8.76 -5.39 -0.92
CA ILE A 84 -8.79 -4.56 -2.12
C ILE A 84 -9.29 -3.16 -1.76
N VAL A 85 -8.72 -2.15 -2.40
CA VAL A 85 -9.17 -0.76 -2.30
C VAL A 85 -9.86 -0.36 -3.60
N ILE A 86 -11.06 0.20 -3.49
CA ILE A 86 -11.91 0.60 -4.61
C ILE A 86 -12.05 2.12 -4.63
N TYR A 87 -11.72 2.75 -5.76
CA TYR A 87 -12.00 4.16 -6.01
C TYR A 87 -13.46 4.32 -6.41
N ARG A 88 -14.29 4.85 -5.50
CA ARG A 88 -15.71 5.09 -5.74
C ARG A 88 -15.98 6.58 -5.96
N VAL A 89 -16.70 6.89 -7.03
CA VAL A 89 -17.19 8.24 -7.32
C VAL A 89 -18.68 8.31 -6.98
N GLY A 90 -19.04 9.28 -6.13
CA GLY A 90 -20.41 9.49 -5.66
C GLY A 90 -20.79 8.63 -4.46
N ASP A 91 -21.85 9.06 -3.77
CA ASP A 91 -22.39 8.44 -2.56
C ASP A 91 -23.54 7.45 -2.84
N GLY A 92 -23.89 7.24 -4.12
CA GLY A 92 -24.98 6.37 -4.55
C GLY A 92 -26.38 6.98 -4.42
N THR A 93 -26.50 8.26 -4.04
CA THR A 93 -27.82 8.93 -3.89
C THR A 93 -28.21 9.77 -5.11
N SER A 94 -27.23 10.35 -5.78
CA SER A 94 -27.43 11.29 -6.89
C SER A 94 -26.97 10.70 -8.23
N THR A 95 -27.61 11.10 -9.33
CA THR A 95 -27.18 10.71 -10.67
C THR A 95 -25.80 11.29 -10.97
N LEU A 96 -24.88 10.44 -11.42
CA LEU A 96 -23.54 10.87 -11.80
C LEU A 96 -23.58 11.73 -13.07
N THR A 97 -22.85 12.84 -13.05
CA THR A 97 -22.68 13.77 -14.18
C THR A 97 -21.19 14.05 -14.41
N SER A 98 -20.86 14.90 -15.38
CA SER A 98 -19.49 15.38 -15.57
C SER A 98 -19.03 16.41 -14.53
N ALA A 99 -19.91 16.75 -13.58
CA ALA A 99 -19.60 17.69 -12.52
C ALA A 99 -18.72 17.06 -11.42
N GLY A 100 -18.04 17.92 -10.66
CA GLY A 100 -17.25 17.52 -9.50
C GLY A 100 -18.09 16.72 -8.51
N THR A 101 -17.72 15.46 -8.32
CA THR A 101 -18.44 14.50 -7.48
C THR A 101 -17.49 13.97 -6.39
N PRO A 102 -17.96 13.82 -5.13
CA PRO A 102 -17.14 13.26 -4.05
C PRO A 102 -16.52 11.92 -4.40
N VAL A 103 -15.32 11.68 -3.86
CA VAL A 103 -14.55 10.45 -4.04
C VAL A 103 -14.40 9.75 -2.71
N PHE A 104 -14.47 8.43 -2.73
CA PHE A 104 -14.31 7.57 -1.58
C PHE A 104 -13.35 6.42 -1.93
N LEU A 105 -12.59 5.96 -0.93
CA LEU A 105 -11.87 4.69 -1.00
C LEU A 105 -12.61 3.69 -0.14
N ASP A 106 -13.21 2.68 -0.76
CA ASP A 106 -13.83 1.57 -0.04
C ASP A 106 -12.86 0.39 0.03
N GLU A 107 -12.74 -0.18 1.20
CA GLU A 107 -11.93 -1.38 1.44
C GLU A 107 -12.82 -2.58 1.62
N TYR A 108 -12.49 -3.66 0.91
CA TYR A 108 -13.14 -4.95 1.04
C TYR A 108 -12.09 -6.04 1.22
N THR A 109 -12.43 -7.11 1.93
CA THR A 109 -11.61 -8.32 1.91
C THR A 109 -11.61 -8.94 0.52
N PHE A 110 -10.66 -9.84 0.23
CA PHE A 110 -10.68 -10.63 -1.02
C PHE A 110 -11.90 -11.54 -1.18
N THR A 111 -12.62 -11.79 -0.08
CA THR A 111 -13.91 -12.50 -0.07
C THR A 111 -15.12 -11.57 -0.21
N GLY A 112 -14.91 -10.26 -0.38
CA GLY A 112 -15.95 -9.26 -0.60
C GLY A 112 -16.63 -8.74 0.66
N ILE A 113 -16.04 -8.92 1.84
CA ILE A 113 -16.56 -8.35 3.10
C ILE A 113 -16.12 -6.89 3.20
N PHE A 114 -17.07 -5.98 3.39
CA PHE A 114 -16.76 -4.56 3.60
C PHE A 114 -15.95 -4.35 4.87
N VAL A 115 -14.88 -3.55 4.78
CA VAL A 115 -14.00 -3.20 5.90
C VAL A 115 -14.29 -1.77 6.34
N LYS A 116 -14.04 -0.79 5.48
CA LYS A 116 -14.26 0.63 5.79
C LYS A 116 -14.39 1.48 4.52
N THR A 117 -14.83 2.72 4.71
CA THR A 117 -14.81 3.77 3.69
C THR A 117 -13.99 4.94 4.20
N THR A 118 -13.06 5.42 3.38
CA THR A 118 -12.29 6.65 3.59
C THR A 118 -12.78 7.73 2.63
N SER A 119 -13.25 8.87 3.16
CA SER A 119 -13.76 9.98 2.34
C SER A 119 -12.63 10.93 1.94
N LEU A 120 -12.52 11.27 0.65
CA LEU A 120 -11.52 12.22 0.17
C LEU A 120 -11.96 13.67 0.44
N PRO A 121 -11.02 14.63 0.58
CA PRO A 121 -11.35 16.00 0.92
C PRO A 121 -12.24 16.67 -0.12
N THR A 122 -13.37 17.22 0.32
CA THR A 122 -14.27 18.06 -0.49
C THR A 122 -14.17 19.54 -0.14
N THR A 123 -13.38 19.87 0.88
CA THR A 123 -13.00 21.21 1.31
C THR A 123 -11.50 21.29 1.51
N VAL A 124 -10.91 22.47 1.30
CA VAL A 124 -9.48 22.71 1.55
C VAL A 124 -9.20 22.67 3.06
N SER A 125 -8.11 22.00 3.47
CA SER A 125 -7.65 21.95 4.87
C SER A 125 -6.14 22.07 4.95
N GLY A 126 -5.64 23.20 5.47
CA GLY A 126 -4.23 23.53 5.39
C GLY A 126 -3.75 23.52 3.93
N SER A 127 -2.70 22.76 3.64
CA SER A 127 -2.19 22.57 2.26
C SER A 127 -2.94 21.51 1.46
N ASN A 128 -3.83 20.72 2.09
CA ASN A 128 -4.60 19.69 1.41
C ASN A 128 -5.70 20.31 0.55
N MET A 129 -5.72 19.92 -0.72
CA MET A 129 -6.69 20.41 -1.69
C MET A 129 -7.90 19.50 -1.80
N LYS A 130 -8.97 20.00 -2.42
CA LYS A 130 -10.13 19.18 -2.75
C LYS A 130 -9.71 18.10 -3.75
N LEU A 131 -10.25 16.89 -3.60
CA LEU A 131 -10.10 15.82 -4.58
C LEU A 131 -11.48 15.28 -4.93
N VAL A 132 -12.05 15.82 -6.00
CA VAL A 132 -13.29 15.35 -6.62
C VAL A 132 -13.02 14.73 -7.99
N ALA A 133 -13.94 13.92 -8.49
CA ALA A 133 -13.86 13.31 -9.82
C ALA A 133 -15.05 13.68 -10.69
N SER A 134 -14.94 13.45 -12.00
CA SER A 134 -16.10 13.48 -12.90
C SER A 134 -16.84 12.14 -12.81
N GLY A 135 -18.12 12.16 -12.39
CA GLY A 135 -18.94 10.96 -12.26
C GLY A 135 -19.18 10.18 -13.56
N THR A 136 -19.04 10.81 -14.72
CA THR A 136 -19.20 10.17 -16.03
C THR A 136 -17.89 9.91 -16.76
N ALA A 137 -16.74 10.20 -16.15
CA ALA A 137 -15.45 9.95 -16.79
C ALA A 137 -15.07 8.47 -16.64
N THR A 138 -14.64 7.83 -17.73
CA THR A 138 -14.33 6.39 -17.76
C THR A 138 -12.85 6.07 -17.60
N LEU A 139 -12.01 7.10 -17.47
CA LEU A 139 -10.54 6.99 -17.55
C LEU A 139 -9.83 7.58 -16.33
N GLU A 140 -10.56 7.89 -15.27
CA GLU A 140 -10.05 8.54 -14.06
C GLU A 140 -10.01 7.54 -12.90
N GLY A 141 -9.27 7.87 -11.84
CA GLY A 141 -9.21 7.02 -10.64
C GLY A 141 -8.45 5.71 -10.85
N LEU A 142 -7.54 5.65 -11.84
CA LEU A 142 -6.68 4.48 -12.06
C LEU A 142 -5.57 4.47 -11.01
N MET A 143 -5.90 3.88 -9.86
CA MET A 143 -5.03 3.84 -8.67
C MET A 143 -3.87 2.86 -8.84
N THR A 144 -2.80 3.12 -8.10
CA THR A 144 -1.71 2.16 -7.89
C THR A 144 -1.32 2.11 -6.42
N LEU A 145 -0.75 1.00 -5.98
CA LEU A 145 0.00 0.94 -4.73
C LEU A 145 1.44 1.36 -5.02
N SER A 146 2.05 2.15 -4.13
CA SER A 146 3.47 2.46 -4.21
C SER A 146 4.30 1.17 -4.12
N THR A 147 5.46 1.13 -4.76
CA THR A 147 6.24 -0.14 -4.83
C THR A 147 6.79 -0.59 -3.48
N ASP A 148 6.85 0.31 -2.49
CA ASP A 148 7.17 -0.01 -1.11
C ASP A 148 5.96 -0.48 -0.27
N GLY A 149 4.78 -0.62 -0.89
CA GLY A 149 3.56 -1.12 -0.26
C GLY A 149 2.87 -0.16 0.71
N ARG A 150 3.35 1.08 0.87
CA ARG A 150 2.90 1.97 1.95
C ARG A 150 1.76 2.90 1.59
N PHE A 151 1.57 3.21 0.31
CA PHE A 151 0.67 4.27 -0.12
C PHE A 151 -0.15 3.91 -1.34
N VAL A 152 -1.46 4.15 -1.28
CA VAL A 152 -2.32 4.18 -2.44
C VAL A 152 -2.19 5.55 -3.11
N MET A 153 -1.80 5.55 -4.38
CA MET A 153 -1.73 6.73 -5.24
C MET A 153 -3.00 6.85 -6.08
N LEU A 154 -3.62 8.02 -6.07
CA LEU A 154 -4.87 8.30 -6.76
C LEU A 154 -4.89 9.72 -7.31
N THR A 155 -5.90 10.05 -8.13
CA THR A 155 -5.97 11.36 -8.78
C THR A 155 -7.39 11.93 -8.75
N GLY A 156 -7.48 13.25 -8.96
CA GLY A 156 -8.75 13.97 -9.08
C GLY A 156 -8.54 15.44 -9.38
N TYR A 157 -9.52 16.26 -9.04
CA TYR A 157 -9.57 17.69 -9.35
C TYR A 157 -9.79 18.52 -8.09
N ASN A 158 -9.07 19.66 -8.01
CA ASN A 158 -9.31 20.68 -7.00
C ASN A 158 -10.48 21.57 -7.44
N ALA A 159 -11.68 21.04 -7.35
CA ALA A 159 -12.92 21.72 -7.72
C ALA A 159 -13.97 21.56 -6.62
N ASP A 160 -14.92 22.49 -6.54
CA ASP A 160 -16.08 22.32 -5.66
C ASP A 160 -17.02 21.23 -6.20
N ILE A 161 -17.75 20.57 -5.30
CA ILE A 161 -18.82 19.65 -5.67
C ILE A 161 -19.82 20.41 -6.56
N GLY A 162 -20.24 19.79 -7.67
CA GLY A 162 -21.16 20.38 -8.63
C GLY A 162 -20.51 21.29 -9.67
N SER A 163 -19.21 21.57 -9.59
CA SER A 163 -18.49 22.32 -10.64
C SER A 163 -18.60 21.58 -11.96
N ALA A 164 -19.13 22.22 -13.02
CA ALA A 164 -19.39 21.55 -14.28
C ALA A 164 -18.11 21.08 -14.98
N THR A 165 -18.17 19.91 -15.62
CA THR A 165 -17.15 19.42 -16.57
C THR A 165 -15.71 19.42 -16.02
N VAL A 166 -15.50 18.95 -14.78
CA VAL A 166 -14.20 19.09 -14.08
C VAL A 166 -13.02 18.54 -14.88
N ALA A 167 -13.22 17.45 -15.61
CA ALA A 167 -12.19 16.79 -16.43
C ALA A 167 -11.59 17.67 -17.53
N THR A 168 -12.38 18.60 -18.09
CA THR A 168 -11.98 19.49 -19.18
C THR A 168 -11.93 20.96 -18.76
N SER A 169 -12.11 21.25 -17.48
CA SER A 169 -12.07 22.61 -16.94
C SER A 169 -10.64 23.09 -16.68
N SER A 170 -10.50 24.36 -16.27
CA SER A 170 -9.22 24.98 -15.90
C SER A 170 -8.80 24.75 -14.44
N VAL A 171 -9.57 23.97 -13.66
CA VAL A 171 -9.22 23.67 -12.27
C VAL A 171 -7.92 22.87 -12.19
N SER A 172 -7.21 23.01 -11.08
CA SER A 172 -5.97 22.26 -10.86
C SER A 172 -6.25 20.77 -10.66
N ARG A 173 -5.29 19.93 -11.06
CA ARG A 173 -5.35 18.47 -10.92
C ARG A 173 -4.65 18.11 -9.64
N VAL A 174 -5.10 17.08 -8.97
CA VAL A 174 -4.59 16.66 -7.67
C VAL A 174 -4.11 15.24 -7.77
N VAL A 175 -2.93 14.98 -7.23
CA VAL A 175 -2.49 13.62 -6.91
C VAL A 175 -2.68 13.43 -5.41
N GLY A 176 -3.53 12.47 -5.06
CA GLY A 176 -3.74 12.02 -3.70
C GLY A 176 -2.83 10.87 -3.35
N ARG A 177 -2.47 10.79 -2.06
CA ARG A 177 -1.75 9.70 -1.44
C ARG A 177 -2.46 9.32 -0.15
N VAL A 178 -2.74 8.04 0.05
CA VAL A 178 -3.38 7.52 1.26
C VAL A 178 -2.55 6.39 1.86
N ASP A 179 -2.25 6.46 3.15
CA ASP A 179 -1.53 5.39 3.86
C ASP A 179 -2.49 4.30 4.41
N LYS A 180 -1.94 3.22 4.97
CA LYS A 180 -2.73 2.12 5.56
C LYS A 180 -3.70 2.56 6.69
N ASN A 181 -3.36 3.65 7.38
CA ASN A 181 -4.18 4.19 8.46
C ASN A 181 -5.33 5.07 7.94
N GLY A 182 -5.38 5.36 6.64
CA GLY A 182 -6.34 6.27 6.04
C GLY A 182 -5.91 7.75 6.13
N THR A 183 -4.64 8.03 6.44
CA THR A 183 -4.11 9.40 6.40
C THR A 183 -4.07 9.86 4.95
N ILE A 184 -4.79 10.93 4.64
CA ILE A 184 -4.88 11.49 3.29
C ILE A 184 -3.92 12.67 3.14
N ASP A 185 -3.17 12.65 2.04
CA ASP A 185 -2.38 13.77 1.54
C ASP A 185 -2.81 14.11 0.10
N THR A 186 -3.29 15.33 -0.10
CA THR A 186 -3.76 15.90 -1.37
C THR A 186 -3.07 17.24 -1.65
N THR A 187 -1.85 17.40 -1.12
CA THR A 187 -1.06 18.63 -1.25
C THR A 187 -0.42 18.80 -2.62
N THR A 188 -0.31 17.71 -3.39
CA THR A 188 0.35 17.69 -4.70
C THR A 188 -0.62 18.12 -5.80
N THR A 189 -0.27 19.16 -6.56
CA THR A 189 -1.15 19.71 -7.59
C THR A 189 -0.45 19.94 -8.93
N ALA A 190 -1.22 19.95 -10.01
CA ALA A 190 -0.72 20.22 -11.35
C ALA A 190 -1.72 21.04 -12.18
N ASN A 191 -1.31 22.24 -12.57
CA ASN A 191 -2.08 23.08 -13.49
C ASN A 191 -1.86 22.65 -14.94
N LEU A 192 -2.66 21.69 -15.41
CA LEU A 192 -2.62 21.18 -16.79
C LEU A 192 -3.81 21.69 -17.65
N SER A 193 -4.42 22.84 -17.31
CA SER A 193 -5.71 23.38 -17.81
C SER A 193 -6.35 22.65 -19.01
N GLY A 194 -7.57 22.14 -18.85
CA GLY A 194 -8.28 21.38 -19.90
C GLY A 194 -7.83 19.93 -20.13
N GLN A 195 -6.67 19.53 -19.60
CA GLN A 195 -6.17 18.15 -19.68
C GLN A 195 -6.50 17.27 -18.47
N GLY A 196 -7.41 16.30 -18.63
CA GLY A 196 -7.76 15.35 -17.56
C GLY A 196 -6.57 14.55 -17.01
N ILE A 197 -6.61 14.27 -15.70
CA ILE A 197 -5.65 13.43 -14.98
C ILE A 197 -6.28 12.05 -14.75
N ARG A 198 -5.48 10.97 -14.81
CA ARG A 198 -6.01 9.61 -14.89
C ARG A 198 -5.41 8.65 -13.88
N SER A 199 -4.09 8.62 -13.78
CA SER A 199 -3.35 7.68 -12.94
C SER A 199 -2.13 8.34 -12.32
N ALA A 200 -1.68 7.80 -11.19
CA ALA A 200 -0.40 8.13 -10.59
C ALA A 200 0.28 6.87 -10.04
N ALA A 201 1.60 6.83 -10.10
CA ALA A 201 2.46 5.80 -9.55
C ALA A 201 3.60 6.45 -8.75
N SER A 202 4.09 5.72 -7.76
CA SER A 202 5.20 6.14 -6.92
C SER A 202 5.98 4.93 -6.44
N THR A 203 7.26 5.13 -6.15
CA THR A 203 8.06 4.09 -5.48
C THR A 203 7.92 4.14 -3.96
N ASN A 204 7.74 5.34 -3.42
CA ASN A 204 7.96 5.67 -2.01
C ASN A 204 6.94 6.65 -1.42
N GLY A 205 5.96 7.07 -2.22
CA GLY A 205 5.00 8.13 -1.88
C GLY A 205 5.56 9.56 -1.97
N MET A 206 6.81 9.76 -2.39
CA MET A 206 7.47 11.06 -2.52
C MET A 206 7.73 11.43 -3.98
N ASP A 207 8.29 10.50 -4.75
CA ASP A 207 8.54 10.66 -6.18
C ASP A 207 7.31 10.17 -6.96
N ILE A 208 6.71 11.06 -7.75
CA ILE A 208 5.37 10.83 -8.31
C ILE A 208 5.42 10.96 -9.83
N TRP A 209 5.07 9.86 -10.50
CA TRP A 209 4.77 9.82 -11.92
C TRP A 209 3.27 9.83 -12.10
N PHE A 210 2.74 10.84 -12.77
CA PHE A 210 1.31 10.93 -13.02
C PHE A 210 1.03 11.18 -14.49
N ALA A 211 -0.13 10.72 -14.93
CA ALA A 211 -0.46 10.68 -16.33
C ALA A 211 -1.91 10.99 -16.61
N GLY A 212 -2.16 11.43 -17.84
CA GLY A 212 -3.49 11.71 -18.34
C GLY A 212 -3.47 12.20 -19.77
N THR A 213 -4.40 13.09 -20.11
CA THR A 213 -4.50 13.64 -21.47
C THR A 213 -3.22 14.38 -21.87
N ALA A 214 -2.58 15.09 -20.93
CA ALA A 214 -1.34 15.85 -21.16
C ALA A 214 -0.10 14.98 -21.46
N GLY A 215 -0.16 13.67 -21.21
CA GLY A 215 1.00 12.76 -21.30
C GLY A 215 1.47 12.30 -19.92
N LEU A 216 2.78 12.04 -19.81
CA LEU A 216 3.43 11.55 -18.60
C LEU A 216 4.26 12.67 -17.98
N LEU A 217 4.06 12.89 -16.68
CA LEU A 217 4.68 13.95 -15.93
C LEU A 217 5.30 13.42 -14.65
N TYR A 218 6.30 14.14 -14.15
CA TYR A 218 6.98 13.86 -12.90
C TYR A 218 6.84 15.05 -11.94
N THR A 219 6.63 14.75 -10.67
CA THR A 219 6.68 15.72 -9.59
C THR A 219 7.10 15.06 -8.28
N THR A 220 7.22 15.86 -7.22
CA THR A 220 7.41 15.38 -5.86
C THR A 220 6.21 15.76 -5.00
N LEU A 221 5.99 14.99 -3.93
CA LEU A 221 4.91 15.23 -2.99
C LEU A 221 4.90 16.69 -2.50
N GLY A 222 3.72 17.31 -2.51
CA GLY A 222 3.48 18.68 -2.04
C GLY A 222 3.88 19.77 -3.03
N SER A 223 4.45 19.39 -4.17
CA SER A 223 4.77 20.33 -5.24
C SER A 223 3.53 20.74 -6.04
N ASN A 224 3.58 21.96 -6.59
CA ASN A 224 2.66 22.47 -7.60
C ASN A 224 3.34 22.64 -8.98
N THR A 225 4.58 22.18 -9.10
CA THR A 225 5.40 22.20 -10.32
C THR A 225 5.66 20.79 -10.80
N PHE A 226 5.90 20.61 -12.09
CA PHE A 226 6.13 19.29 -12.67
C PHE A 226 7.06 19.39 -13.89
N THR A 227 7.73 18.28 -14.16
CA THR A 227 8.51 18.07 -15.38
C THR A 227 7.68 17.25 -16.34
N ASN A 228 7.58 17.69 -17.60
CA ASN A 228 7.00 16.85 -18.65
C ASN A 228 8.04 15.79 -19.06
N ILE A 229 7.76 14.52 -18.76
CA ILE A 229 8.61 13.41 -19.22
C ILE A 229 8.36 13.15 -20.71
N SER A 230 7.08 13.19 -21.12
CA SER A 230 6.62 12.86 -22.47
C SER A 230 5.78 13.96 -23.11
N ALA A 231 6.37 14.73 -24.02
CA ALA A 231 5.61 15.66 -24.86
C ALA A 231 5.09 15.01 -26.16
N THR A 232 5.68 13.89 -26.60
CA THR A 232 5.33 13.24 -27.88
C THR A 232 4.27 12.15 -27.72
N VAL A 233 4.33 11.36 -26.64
CA VAL A 233 3.31 10.38 -26.30
C VAL A 233 2.37 11.01 -25.26
N THR A 234 1.20 11.44 -25.72
CA THR A 234 0.13 12.02 -24.91
C THR A 234 -1.00 11.01 -24.73
N ASN A 235 -2.07 11.41 -24.02
CA ASN A 235 -3.26 10.56 -23.85
C ASN A 235 -2.94 9.19 -23.20
N ILE A 236 -2.07 9.24 -22.19
CA ILE A 236 -1.68 8.10 -21.37
C ILE A 236 -2.82 7.81 -20.39
N ARG A 237 -3.10 6.53 -20.14
CA ARG A 237 -4.19 6.04 -19.29
C ARG A 237 -3.67 5.64 -17.93
N GLN A 238 -2.94 4.54 -17.87
CA GLN A 238 -2.39 4.02 -16.62
C GLN A 238 -0.88 4.15 -16.63
N THR A 239 -0.32 4.54 -15.50
CA THR A 239 1.10 4.46 -15.21
C THR A 239 1.31 3.56 -13.99
N ALA A 240 2.31 2.69 -14.04
CA ALA A 240 2.62 1.75 -12.97
C ALA A 240 4.11 1.42 -12.99
N ILE A 241 4.66 0.99 -11.85
CA ILE A 241 6.07 0.67 -11.71
C ILE A 241 6.19 -0.81 -11.34
N PHE A 242 7.02 -1.53 -12.10
CA PHE A 242 7.33 -2.94 -11.83
C PHE A 242 8.83 -3.14 -11.98
N ALA A 243 9.46 -3.85 -11.04
CA ALA A 243 10.89 -4.11 -11.05
C ALA A 243 11.76 -2.85 -11.32
N ASN A 244 11.39 -1.72 -10.68
CA ASN A 244 12.04 -0.42 -10.84
C ASN A 244 12.03 0.15 -12.28
N GLN A 245 11.09 -0.30 -13.12
CA GLN A 245 10.83 0.20 -14.45
C GLN A 245 9.43 0.82 -14.49
N LEU A 246 9.34 2.04 -15.01
CA LEU A 246 8.05 2.70 -15.25
C LEU A 246 7.39 2.13 -16.50
N TYR A 247 6.09 1.90 -16.45
CA TYR A 247 5.28 1.48 -17.59
C TYR A 247 4.10 2.43 -17.76
N VAL A 248 3.65 2.57 -19.00
CA VAL A 248 2.46 3.34 -19.37
C VAL A 248 1.58 2.55 -20.31
N SER A 249 0.27 2.74 -20.21
CA SER A 249 -0.69 2.37 -21.23
C SER A 249 -1.29 3.60 -21.88
N THR A 250 -1.70 3.49 -23.14
CA THR A 250 -2.21 4.61 -23.94
C THR A 250 -3.53 4.24 -24.60
N SER A 251 -4.22 5.25 -25.15
CA SER A 251 -5.44 5.05 -25.91
C SER A 251 -5.18 4.77 -27.41
N THR A 252 -6.26 4.51 -28.16
CA THR A 252 -6.24 4.41 -29.63
C THR A 252 -5.64 5.65 -30.27
N GLY A 253 -4.87 5.47 -31.35
CA GLY A 253 -4.21 6.57 -32.08
C GLY A 253 -2.83 6.95 -31.55
N SER A 254 -2.32 6.24 -30.55
CA SER A 254 -0.91 6.29 -30.14
C SER A 254 -0.14 5.08 -30.71
N SER A 255 1.18 5.21 -30.86
CA SER A 255 2.05 4.15 -31.38
C SER A 255 2.25 2.98 -30.41
N VAL A 256 1.82 3.12 -29.16
CA VAL A 256 2.00 2.15 -28.08
C VAL A 256 0.62 1.72 -27.58
N ARG A 257 0.51 0.54 -26.95
CA ARG A 257 -0.68 0.16 -26.17
C ARG A 257 -0.31 0.01 -24.69
N ILE A 258 0.77 -0.71 -24.42
CA ILE A 258 1.48 -0.77 -23.14
C ILE A 258 2.98 -0.72 -23.49
N GLY A 259 3.78 0.05 -22.75
CA GLY A 259 5.22 0.12 -22.97
C GLY A 259 5.99 0.60 -21.73
N SER A 260 7.24 0.17 -21.60
CA SER A 260 8.16 0.69 -20.58
C SER A 260 8.56 2.12 -20.90
N VAL A 261 8.85 2.98 -19.93
CA VAL A 261 9.32 4.35 -20.19
C VAL A 261 10.83 4.40 -20.00
N GLY A 262 11.57 4.48 -21.09
CA GLY A 262 13.03 4.37 -21.06
C GLY A 262 13.47 3.03 -20.46
N THR A 263 14.53 3.05 -19.65
CA THR A 263 15.11 1.87 -18.97
C THR A 263 15.09 1.99 -17.44
N ALA A 264 14.38 2.96 -16.89
CA ALA A 264 14.36 3.27 -15.46
C ALA A 264 13.13 4.11 -15.06
N LEU A 265 13.29 4.95 -14.04
CA LEU A 265 12.32 5.91 -13.52
C LEU A 265 12.74 7.34 -13.89
N PRO A 266 12.37 7.86 -15.08
CA PRO A 266 12.84 9.16 -15.54
C PRO A 266 12.23 10.32 -14.73
N THR A 267 13.05 11.30 -14.39
CA THR A 267 12.61 12.55 -13.72
C THR A 267 12.82 13.80 -14.59
N VAL A 268 13.43 13.61 -15.76
CA VAL A 268 13.68 14.63 -16.79
C VAL A 268 13.00 14.25 -18.09
N GLN A 269 12.86 15.22 -18.99
CA GLN A 269 12.23 14.99 -20.29
C GLN A 269 12.97 13.91 -21.09
N PHE A 270 12.19 13.02 -21.70
CA PHE A 270 12.68 11.92 -22.52
C PHE A 270 11.87 11.86 -23.84
N HIS A 271 12.55 11.63 -24.97
CA HIS A 271 11.87 11.42 -26.24
C HIS A 271 11.69 9.92 -26.52
N PHE A 272 10.45 9.50 -26.64
CA PHE A 272 10.06 8.16 -27.08
C PHE A 272 10.41 8.00 -28.56
N SER A 273 11.52 7.34 -28.89
CA SER A 273 11.83 6.99 -30.29
C SER A 273 11.16 5.67 -30.72
N SER A 274 10.83 4.82 -29.77
CA SER A 274 9.95 3.64 -29.84
C SER A 274 10.16 2.90 -28.52
N LEU A 275 9.11 2.25 -28.01
CA LEU A 275 9.23 1.35 -26.88
C LEU A 275 8.74 0.01 -27.36
N ILE A 276 9.61 -0.98 -27.15
CA ILE A 276 9.67 -2.33 -27.74
C ILE A 276 8.29 -2.90 -28.08
#